data_AF-A0A9X4EAQ6-F1
#
_entry.id   AF-A0A9X4EAQ6-F1
#
_cell.length_a   1.000
_cell.length_b   1.000
_cell.length_c   1.000
_cell.angle_alpha   90.00
_cell.angle_beta   90.00
_cell.angle_gamma   90.00
#
_symmetry.space_group_name_H-M   'P 1'
#
loop_
_entity.id
_entity.type
_entity.pdbx_description
1 polymer ?
#
loop_
_entity_poly.entity_id
_entity_poly.type
_entity_poly.pdbx_seq_one_letter_code
_entity_poly.pdbx_strand_id
1 'polypeptide(L)' 'MTDTRRSTAIAIKHCLDNLALDARRNNMGELVHLLGLASLAAEDAATCASDGRATALQSMLDGKPHGRC' A
#
# COMPACT_ATOMS: atom_id res chain seq x y z
N MET A 1 -6.46 -2.81 -15.23
CA MET A 1 -5.15 -3.17 -14.64
C MET A 1 -5.00 -2.72 -13.19
N THR A 2 -5.53 -1.55 -12.80
CA THR A 2 -5.52 -1.04 -11.41
C THR A 2 -6.30 -1.92 -10.42
N ASP A 3 -7.44 -2.46 -10.86
CA ASP A 3 -8.29 -3.35 -10.05
C ASP A 3 -7.54 -4.63 -9.60
N THR A 4 -6.76 -5.22 -10.51
CA THR A 4 -5.91 -6.38 -10.21
C THR A 4 -4.83 -6.04 -9.17
N ARG A 5 -4.16 -4.88 -9.32
CA ARG A 5 -3.15 -4.44 -8.33
C ARG A 5 -3.75 -4.17 -6.95
N ARG A 6 -4.93 -3.55 -6.91
CA ARG A 6 -5.69 -3.34 -5.66
C ARG A 6 -6.04 -4.67 -5.01
N SER A 7 -6.61 -5.60 -5.77
CA SER A 7 -6.98 -6.92 -5.28
C SER A 7 -5.77 -7.70 -4.75
N THR A 8 -4.64 -7.66 -5.46
CA THR A 8 -3.38 -8.27 -5.00
C THR A 8 -2.89 -7.63 -3.69
N ALA A 9 -2.91 -6.30 -3.59
CA ALA A 9 -2.49 -5.59 -2.37
C ALA A 9 -3.36 -5.95 -1.16
N ILE A 10 -4.69 -6.05 -1.35
CA ILE A 10 -5.62 -6.52 -0.30
C ILE A 10 -5.33 -7.97 0.10
N ALA A 11 -5.07 -8.85 -0.86
CA ALA A 11 -4.71 -10.25 -0.58
C ALA A 11 -3.40 -10.35 0.22
N ILE A 12 -2.39 -9.55 -0.13
CA ILE A 12 -1.14 -9.46 0.62
C ILE A 12 -1.39 -8.98 2.04
N LYS A 13 -2.20 -7.94 2.23
CA LYS A 13 -2.59 -7.46 3.56
C LYS A 13 -3.18 -8.57 4.43
N HIS A 14 -4.17 -9.29 3.91
CA HIS A 14 -4.79 -10.40 4.65
C HIS A 14 -3.80 -11.51 5.01
N CYS A 15 -2.85 -11.81 4.13
CA CYS A 15 -1.79 -12.77 4.42
C CYS A 15 -0.89 -12.30 5.57
N LEU A 16 -0.48 -11.03 5.54
CA LEU A 16 0.36 -10.42 6.57
C LEU A 16 -0.34 -10.34 7.93
N ASP A 17 -1.63 -10.01 7.95
CA ASP A 17 -2.43 -9.97 9.18
C ASP A 17 -2.52 -11.37 9.82
N ASN A 18 -2.77 -12.41 9.02
CA ASN A 18 -2.77 -13.79 9.51
C ASN A 18 -1.39 -14.21 10.03
N LEU A 19 -0.32 -13.86 9.30
CA LEU A 19 1.03 -14.17 9.72
C LEU A 19 1.40 -13.44 11.03
N ALA A 20 0.90 -12.22 11.23
CA ALA A 20 1.08 -11.48 12.48
C ALA A 20 0.34 -12.14 13.66
N LEU A 21 -0.84 -12.73 13.43
CA LEU A 21 -1.54 -13.53 14.43
C LEU A 21 -0.71 -14.74 14.85
N ASP A 22 -0.11 -15.44 13.88
CA ASP A 22 0.72 -16.62 14.15
C ASP A 22 2.05 -16.25 14.81
N ALA A 23 2.70 -15.17 14.38
CA ALA A 23 3.90 -14.64 15.03
C ALA A 23 3.62 -14.24 16.48
N ARG A 24 2.45 -13.66 16.77
CA ARG A 24 2.03 -13.31 18.13
C ARG A 24 1.83 -14.55 19.00
N ARG A 25 1.24 -15.62 18.45
CA ARG A 25 1.07 -16.90 19.16
C ARG A 25 2.41 -17.57 19.50
N ASN A 26 3.45 -17.29 18.72
CA ASN A 26 4.80 -17.84 18.92
C ASN A 26 5.75 -16.87 19.65
N ASN A 27 5.24 -15.80 20.28
CA ASN A 27 6.03 -14.79 20.99
C ASN A 27 7.14 -14.12 20.15
N MET A 28 6.95 -14.02 18.83
CA MET A 28 7.90 -13.35 17.93
C MET A 28 7.61 -11.85 17.85
N GLY A 29 7.82 -11.14 18.96
CA GLY A 29 7.37 -9.73 19.12
C GLY A 29 7.89 -8.76 18.05
N GLU A 30 9.17 -8.84 17.70
CA GLU A 30 9.77 -8.01 16.63
C GLU A 30 9.15 -8.32 15.26
N LEU A 31 8.92 -9.61 14.97
CA LEU A 31 8.29 -10.04 13.73
C LEU A 31 6.85 -9.52 13.62
N VAL A 32 6.07 -9.54 14.72
CA VAL A 32 4.72 -8.96 14.74
C VAL A 32 4.75 -7.47 14.37
N HIS A 33 5.73 -6.72 14.88
CA HIS A 33 5.87 -5.31 14.55
C HIS A 33 6.18 -5.09 13.06
N LEU A 34 7.15 -5.84 12.51
CA LEU A 34 7.52 -5.78 11.09
C LEU A 34 6.36 -6.16 10.18
N LEU A 35 5.60 -7.19 10.54
CA LEU A 35 4.41 -7.62 9.78
C LEU A 35 3.29 -6.56 9.82
N GLY A 36 3.14 -5.86 10.95
CA GLY A 36 2.22 -4.72 11.05
C GLY A 36 2.59 -3.58 10.10
N LEU A 37 3.88 -3.22 10.04
CA LEU A 37 4.37 -2.22 9.08
C LEU A 37 4.16 -2.65 7.62
N ALA A 38 4.41 -3.92 7.31
CA ALA A 38 4.17 -4.47 5.99
C ALA A 38 2.67 -4.46 5.61
N SER A 39 1.77 -4.74 6.57
CA SER A 39 0.31 -4.70 6.36
C SER A 39 -0.15 -3.27 6.03
N LEU A 40 0.36 -2.27 6.74
CA LEU A 40 0.09 -0.85 6.45
C LEU A 40 0.60 -0.45 5.05
N ALA A 41 1.79 -0.90 4.66
CA ALA A 41 2.32 -0.63 3.32
C ALA A 41 1.46 -1.29 2.22
N ALA A 42 0.93 -2.49 2.46
CA ALA A 42 0.01 -3.15 1.53
C ALA A 42 -1.34 -2.41 1.41
N GLU A 43 -1.85 -1.85 2.52
CA GLU A 43 -3.05 -1.02 2.51
C GLU A 43 -2.85 0.30 1.74
N ASP A 44 -1.69 0.95 1.91
CA ASP A 44 -1.33 2.14 1.15
C ASP A 44 -1.23 1.84 -0.36
N ALA A 45 -0.61 0.71 -0.73
CA ALA A 45 -0.55 0.26 -2.11
C ALA A 45 -1.95 -0.03 -2.70
N ALA A 46 -2.86 -0.61 -1.93
CA ALA A 46 -4.25 -0.83 -2.35
C ALA A 46 -4.98 0.51 -2.58
N THR A 47 -4.74 1.50 -1.72
CA THR A 47 -5.31 2.85 -1.81
C THR A 47 -4.80 3.58 -3.04
N CYS A 48 -3.48 3.61 -3.25
CA CYS A 48 -2.85 4.19 -4.44
C CYS A 48 -3.30 3.52 -5.74
N ALA A 49 -3.51 2.20 -5.73
CA ALA A 49 -4.02 1.48 -6.90
C ALA A 49 -5.49 1.78 -7.19
N SER A 50 -6.28 2.19 -6.18
CA SER A 50 -7.67 2.57 -6.36
C SER A 50 -7.88 3.99 -6.87
N ASP A 51 -6.96 4.88 -6.53
CA ASP A 51 -7.11 6.30 -6.75
C ASP A 51 -6.38 6.71 -8.03
N GLY A 52 -7.00 6.42 -9.20
CA GLY A 52 -6.50 6.92 -10.48
C GLY A 52 -6.40 8.45 -10.53
N ARG A 53 -7.11 9.13 -9.63
CA ARG A 53 -7.06 10.59 -9.42
C ARG A 53 -5.76 11.03 -8.75
N ALA A 54 -5.20 10.24 -7.84
CA ALA A 54 -3.90 10.54 -7.22
C ALA A 54 -2.79 10.53 -8.28
N THR A 55 -2.81 9.57 -9.20
CA THR A 55 -1.86 9.51 -10.33
C THR A 55 -2.03 10.71 -11.28
N ALA A 56 -3.27 11.12 -11.56
CA ALA A 56 -3.56 12.29 -12.38
C ALA A 56 -3.14 13.61 -11.70
N LEU A 57 -3.39 13.77 -10.40
CA LEU A 57 -2.99 14.94 -9.62
C LEU A 57 -1.47 15.05 -9.51
N GLN A 58 -0.77 13.93 -9.31
CA GLN A 58 0.70 13.89 -9.27
C GLN A 58 1.30 14.28 -10.62
N SER A 59 0.72 13.81 -11.72
CA SER A 59 1.08 14.23 -13.09
C SER A 59 0.85 15.73 -13.33
N MET A 60 -0.23 16.31 -12.78
CA MET A 60 -0.48 17.75 -12.85
C MET A 60 0.51 18.58 -12.00
N LEU A 61 1.00 18.04 -10.88
CA LEU A 61 1.97 18.70 -10.01
C LEU A 61 3.41 18.61 -10.55
N ASP A 62 3.77 17.50 -11.21
CA ASP A 62 5.05 17.34 -11.93
C ASP A 62 5.07 18.09 -13.28
N GLY A 63 3.91 18.56 -13.75
CA GLY A 63 3.77 19.43 -14.91
C GLY A 63 4.32 20.84 -14.65
N LYS A 64 5.60 21.04 -14.95
CA LYS A 64 6.30 22.34 -14.91
C LYS A 64 5.44 23.45 -15.57
N PRO A 65 5.19 24.60 -14.91
CA PRO A 65 4.41 25.67 -15.50
C PRO A 65 5.14 26.18 -16.73
N HIS A 66 4.55 25.99 -17.91
CA HIS A 66 5.00 26.62 -19.14
C HIS A 66 4.59 28.09 -19.10
N GLY A 67 5.27 28.87 -18.26
CA GLY A 67 5.21 30.32 -18.31
C GLY A 67 5.81 30.78 -19.63
N ARG A 68 4.97 31.22 -20.56
CA ARG A 68 5.41 32.05 -21.68
C ARG A 68 5.56 33.47 -21.15
N CYS A 69 6.81 33.89 -20.92
CA CYS A 69 7.17 35.29 -20.92
C CYS A 69 7.32 35.76 -22.38
#